data_AF-G2FNM9-F1
#
_entry.id   AF-G2FNM9-F1
#
_cell.length_a   1.000
_cell.length_b   1.000
_cell.length_c   1.000
_cell.angle_alpha   90.00
_cell.angle_beta   90.00
_cell.angle_gamma   90.00
#
_symmetry.space_group_name_H-M   'P 1'
#
loop_
_entity.id
_entity.type
_entity.pdbx_description
1 polymer ?
#
loop_
_entity_poly.entity_id
_entity_poly.type
_entity_poly.pdbx_seq_one_letter_code
_entity_poly.pdbx_strand_id
1 'polypeptide(L)'
;MGDFYHERKVKKTKKDHKCFGCRAKIPTGSSCFYITFVNDGDFGADYLCLKCKEYLVNNPEFARAGYGEGDIRDAMLEDEEWRKQRGKDAVAFQIGKRLPI
;
A
#
# COMPACT_ATOMS: atom_id res chain seq x y z
N MET A 1 -25.26 -11.47 -5.36
CA MET A 1 -24.63 -11.93 -4.10
C MET A 1 -23.87 -10.75 -3.55
N GLY A 2 -24.03 -10.41 -2.28
CA GLY A 2 -23.42 -9.21 -1.71
C GLY A 2 -21.97 -9.47 -1.36
N ASP A 3 -21.06 -8.70 -1.95
CA ASP A 3 -19.65 -8.67 -1.57
C ASP A 3 -19.57 -8.20 -0.11
N PHE A 4 -19.35 -9.13 0.82
CA PHE A 4 -19.14 -8.76 2.22
C PHE A 4 -17.72 -8.24 2.34
N TYR A 5 -17.57 -6.99 2.77
CA TYR A 5 -16.29 -6.40 3.14
C TYR A 5 -16.44 -5.72 4.48
N HIS A 6 -15.61 -6.11 5.43
CA HIS A 6 -15.56 -5.48 6.74
C HIS A 6 -14.12 -5.27 7.19
N GLU A 7 -13.83 -4.07 7.67
CA GLU A 7 -12.53 -3.72 8.21
C GLU A 7 -12.63 -3.21 9.64
N ARG A 8 -11.64 -3.56 10.46
CA ARG A 8 -11.51 -3.05 11.82
C ARG A 8 -10.07 -2.73 12.17
N LYS A 9 -9.87 -1.67 12.94
CA LYS A 9 -8.56 -1.31 13.50
C LYS A 9 -8.28 -2.16 14.75
N VAL A 10 -7.21 -2.95 14.68
CA VAL A 10 -6.65 -3.67 15.83
C VAL A 10 -5.67 -2.73 16.53
N LYS A 11 -5.98 -2.36 17.77
CA LYS A 11 -5.12 -1.44 18.56
C LYS A 11 -3.80 -2.09 18.97
N LYS A 12 -3.84 -3.37 19.35
CA LYS A 12 -2.69 -4.13 19.86
C LYS A 12 -2.78 -5.58 19.37
N THR A 13 -1.84 -6.01 18.54
CA THR A 13 -1.73 -7.41 18.10
C THR A 13 -1.33 -8.32 19.26
N LYS A 14 -1.89 -9.53 19.29
CA LYS A 14 -1.59 -10.55 20.32
C LYS A 14 -0.46 -11.51 19.92
N LYS A 15 -0.12 -11.55 18.63
CA LYS A 15 0.95 -12.35 18.04
C LYS A 15 1.57 -11.60 16.87
N ASP A 16 2.67 -12.12 16.35
CA ASP A 16 3.27 -11.61 15.13
C ASP A 16 2.36 -11.96 13.94
N HIS A 17 2.12 -10.98 13.07
CA HIS A 17 1.34 -11.16 11.85
C HIS A 17 2.20 -10.80 10.64
N LYS A 18 1.83 -11.31 9.47
CA LYS A 18 2.37 -10.88 8.19
C LYS A 18 1.39 -9.89 7.57
N CYS A 19 1.88 -8.76 7.11
CA CYS A 19 1.07 -7.82 6.33
C CYS A 19 0.80 -8.43 4.95
N PHE A 20 -0.46 -8.55 4.56
CA PHE A 20 -0.84 -9.03 3.24
C PHE A 20 -0.32 -8.08 2.14
N GLY A 21 -0.50 -6.76 2.33
CA GLY A 21 -0.13 -5.76 1.33
C GLY A 21 1.37 -5.68 1.02
N CYS A 22 2.24 -5.66 2.02
CA CYS A 22 3.68 -5.44 1.82
C CYS A 22 4.59 -6.60 2.24
N ARG A 23 4.00 -7.71 2.69
CA ARG A 23 4.69 -8.90 3.24
C ARG A 23 5.58 -8.61 4.47
N ALA A 24 5.57 -7.38 4.98
CA ALA A 24 6.33 -7.02 6.17
C ALA A 24 5.76 -7.67 7.43
N LYS A 25 6.64 -7.97 8.38
CA LYS A 25 6.24 -8.48 9.69
C LYS A 25 5.60 -7.36 10.52
N ILE A 26 4.42 -7.62 11.04
CA ILE A 26 3.72 -6.79 12.02
C ILE A 26 4.01 -7.41 13.39
N PRO A 27 4.88 -6.79 14.21
CA PRO A 27 5.27 -7.38 15.48
C PRO A 27 4.12 -7.33 16.49
N THR A 28 4.13 -8.28 17.42
CA THR A 28 3.22 -8.34 18.57
C THR A 28 3.21 -7.01 19.31
N GLY A 29 2.04 -6.54 19.73
CA GLY A 29 1.87 -5.25 20.38
C GLY A 29 1.67 -4.06 19.45
N SER A 30 1.81 -4.24 18.14
CA SER A 30 1.61 -3.17 17.15
C SER A 30 0.14 -2.95 16.81
N SER A 31 -0.20 -1.79 16.28
CA SER A 31 -1.51 -1.55 15.67
C SER A 31 -1.52 -1.98 14.20
N CYS A 32 -2.62 -2.58 13.76
CA CYS A 32 -2.83 -2.99 12.37
C CYS A 32 -4.32 -2.93 12.02
N PHE A 33 -4.66 -3.19 10.76
CA PHE A 33 -6.03 -3.36 10.30
C PHE A 33 -6.27 -4.84 10.02
N TYR A 34 -7.43 -5.32 10.46
CA TYR A 34 -7.92 -6.66 10.15
C TYR A 34 -9.09 -6.51 9.20
N ILE A 35 -8.97 -7.15 8.05
CA ILE A 35 -9.95 -7.10 6.97
C ILE A 35 -10.54 -8.49 6.83
N THR A 36 -11.85 -8.57 6.68
CA THR A 36 -12.58 -9.79 6.36
C THR A 36 -13.42 -9.54 5.14
N PHE A 37 -13.38 -10.46 4.19
CA PHE A 37 -14.13 -10.33 2.95
C PHE A 37 -14.70 -11.67 2.51
N VAL A 38 -15.71 -11.62 1.65
CA VAL A 38 -16.21 -12.78 0.90
C VAL A 38 -15.81 -12.61 -0.55
N ASN A 39 -15.09 -13.58 -1.10
CA ASN A 39 -14.72 -13.61 -2.51
C ASN A 39 -15.17 -14.96 -3.10
N ASP A 40 -16.00 -14.91 -4.14
CA ASP A 40 -16.57 -16.08 -4.82
C ASP A 40 -17.27 -17.09 -3.87
N GLY A 41 -17.82 -16.61 -2.76
CA GLY A 41 -18.47 -17.45 -1.74
C GLY A 41 -17.53 -17.99 -0.65
N ASP A 42 -16.21 -17.77 -0.78
CA ASP A 42 -15.21 -18.10 0.23
C ASP A 42 -14.95 -16.93 1.18
N PHE A 43 -14.82 -17.24 2.47
CA PHE A 43 -14.52 -16.25 3.51
C PHE A 43 -13.00 -16.10 3.67
N GLY A 44 -12.51 -14.90 3.35
CA GLY A 44 -11.11 -14.50 3.51
C GLY A 44 -10.91 -13.55 4.70
N ALA A 45 -9.70 -13.56 5.26
CA ALA A 45 -9.30 -12.59 6.26
C ALA A 45 -7.81 -12.28 6.20
N ASP A 46 -7.49 -10.98 6.22
CA ASP A 46 -6.13 -10.47 6.05
C ASP A 46 -5.76 -9.40 7.08
N TYR A 47 -4.46 -9.26 7.28
CA TYR A 47 -3.88 -8.22 8.12
C TYR A 47 -3.13 -7.19 7.27
N LEU A 48 -3.40 -5.91 7.49
CA LEU A 48 -2.65 -4.81 6.89
C LEU A 48 -1.95 -3.98 7.95
N CYS A 49 -0.69 -3.63 7.68
CA CYS A 49 0.00 -2.61 8.47
C CYS A 49 -0.57 -1.22 8.17
N LEU A 50 -0.30 -0.26 9.06
CA LEU A 50 -0.79 1.12 8.92
C LEU A 50 -0.37 1.74 7.58
N LYS A 51 0.90 1.53 7.19
CA LYS A 51 1.45 2.05 5.92
C LYS A 51 0.68 1.58 4.69
N CYS A 52 0.35 0.28 4.63
CA CYS A 52 -0.44 -0.26 3.52
C CYS A 52 -1.85 0.30 3.53
N LYS A 53 -2.46 0.49 4.72
CA LYS A 53 -3.78 1.10 4.81
C LYS A 53 -3.75 2.56 4.33
N GLU A 54 -2.75 3.33 4.72
CA GLU A 54 -2.55 4.71 4.24
C GLU A 54 -2.41 4.75 2.72
N TYR A 55 -1.66 3.82 2.13
CA TYR A 55 -1.53 3.72 0.67
C TYR A 55 -2.87 3.45 -0.01
N LEU A 56 -3.69 2.54 0.51
CA LEU A 56 -5.01 2.25 -0.06
C LEU A 56 -5.99 3.41 0.09
N VAL A 57 -5.88 4.19 1.16
CA VAL A 57 -6.68 5.42 1.34
C VAL A 57 -6.28 6.48 0.33
N ASN A 58 -4.99 6.60 0.04
CA ASN A 58 -4.47 7.54 -0.95
C ASN A 58 -4.67 7.07 -2.40
N ASN A 59 -4.82 5.76 -2.63
CA ASN A 59 -5.01 5.15 -3.95
C ASN A 59 -6.29 4.28 -3.96
N PRO A 60 -7.48 4.92 -3.95
CA PRO A 60 -8.74 4.20 -3.91
C PRO A 60 -9.00 3.35 -5.16
N GLU A 61 -8.40 3.67 -6.32
CA GLU A 61 -8.48 2.80 -7.49
C GLU A 61 -7.79 1.45 -7.24
N PHE A 62 -6.67 1.45 -6.53
CA PHE A 62 -5.91 0.25 -6.19
C PHE A 62 -6.71 -0.65 -5.25
N ALA A 63 -7.40 -0.04 -4.27
CA ALA A 63 -8.29 -0.77 -3.38
C ALA A 63 -9.50 -1.40 -4.12
N ARG A 64 -10.00 -0.74 -5.17
CA ARG A 64 -11.15 -1.22 -5.97
C ARG A 64 -10.78 -2.28 -6.99
N ALA A 65 -9.59 -2.17 -7.60
CA ALA A 65 -9.10 -3.15 -8.57
C ALA A 65 -8.86 -4.53 -7.93
N GLY A 66 -8.71 -4.55 -6.60
CA GLY A 66 -8.21 -5.71 -5.89
C GLY A 66 -6.68 -5.76 -5.99
N TYR A 67 -6.06 -6.27 -4.95
CA TYR A 67 -4.62 -6.41 -4.87
C TYR A 67 -4.28 -7.75 -4.23
N GLY A 68 -3.21 -8.37 -4.70
CA GLY A 68 -2.65 -9.59 -4.16
C GLY A 68 -1.68 -9.36 -3.00
N GLU A 69 -1.21 -10.46 -2.43
CA GLU A 69 -0.22 -10.42 -1.35
C GLU A 69 1.09 -9.83 -1.87
N GLY A 70 1.50 -8.65 -1.40
CA GLY A 70 2.76 -8.00 -1.77
C GLY A 70 2.64 -6.86 -2.77
N ASP A 71 1.53 -6.76 -3.49
CA ASP A 71 1.35 -5.79 -4.57
C ASP A 71 1.47 -4.34 -4.09
N ILE A 72 1.05 -4.04 -2.85
CA ILE A 72 1.20 -2.69 -2.28
C ILE A 72 2.68 -2.33 -2.11
N ARG A 73 3.54 -3.30 -1.77
CA ARG A 73 4.99 -3.04 -1.68
C ARG A 73 5.56 -2.77 -3.07
N ASP A 74 5.20 -3.57 -4.05
CA ASP A 74 5.72 -3.42 -5.41
C ASP A 74 5.29 -2.07 -5.99
N ALA A 75 4.01 -1.70 -5.84
CA ALA A 75 3.51 -0.39 -6.24
C ALA A 75 4.21 0.77 -5.50
N MET A 76 4.49 0.65 -4.19
CA MET A 76 5.27 1.65 -3.45
C MET A 76 6.72 1.79 -3.97
N LEU A 77 7.35 0.69 -4.38
CA LEU A 77 8.70 0.70 -4.94
C LEU A 77 8.71 1.35 -6.32
N GLU A 78 7.73 1.01 -7.17
CA GLU A 78 7.55 1.63 -8.48
C GLU A 78 7.30 3.14 -8.37
N ASP A 79 6.47 3.57 -7.42
CA ASP A 79 6.25 5.00 -7.12
C ASP A 79 7.56 5.69 -6.69
N GLU A 80 8.35 5.05 -5.82
CA GLU A 80 9.63 5.58 -5.37
C GLU A 80 10.64 5.69 -6.53
N GLU A 81 10.73 4.66 -7.37
CA GLU A 81 11.59 4.65 -8.56
C GLU A 81 11.17 5.70 -9.58
N TRP A 82 9.87 5.83 -9.85
CA TRP A 82 9.32 6.86 -10.72
C TRP A 82 9.62 8.27 -10.22
N ARG A 83 9.50 8.51 -8.91
CA ARG A 83 9.87 9.79 -8.28
C ARG A 83 11.36 10.08 -8.40
N LYS A 84 12.23 9.07 -8.25
CA LYS A 84 13.68 9.20 -8.48
C LYS A 84 14.00 9.49 -9.94
N GLN A 85 13.27 8.92 -10.89
CA GLN A 85 13.44 9.18 -12.32
C GLN A 85 13.11 10.64 -12.65
N ARG A 86 11.96 11.15 -12.20
CA ARG A 86 11.58 12.56 -12.47
C ARG A 86 12.39 13.58 -11.69
N GLY A 87 12.95 13.22 -10.54
CA GLY A 87 13.95 14.03 -9.84
C GLY A 87 15.20 14.26 -10.70
N LYS A 88 15.58 13.32 -11.56
CA LYS A 88 16.69 13.48 -12.52
C LYS A 88 16.28 14.33 -13.72
N ASP A 89 15.05 14.16 -14.22
CA ASP A 89 14.53 14.94 -15.35
C ASP A 89 14.26 16.42 -15.00
N ALA A 90 13.88 16.72 -13.75
CA ALA A 90 13.68 18.09 -13.27
C ALA A 90 15.00 18.87 -13.13
N VAL A 91 16.09 18.19 -12.74
CA VAL A 91 17.42 18.81 -12.64
C VAL A 91 18.04 19.02 -14.03
N ALA A 92 17.72 18.19 -15.02
CA ALA A 92 18.18 18.37 -16.39
C ALA A 92 17.63 19.65 -17.09
N PHE A 93 16.46 20.15 -16.68
CA PHE A 93 15.85 21.34 -17.30
C PHE A 93 16.41 22.68 -16.74
N GLN A 94 17.02 22.68 -15.55
CA GLN A 94 17.53 23.90 -14.91
C GLN A 94 18.95 24.31 -15.33
N ILE A 95 19.69 23.47 -16.04
CA ILE A 95 21.08 23.73 -16.48
C ILE A 95 21.19 24.18 -17.95
N GLY A 96 20.06 24.49 -18.60
CA GLY A 96 20.00 24.79 -20.04
C GLY A 96 19.58 26.20 -20.45
N LYS A 97 19.45 27.17 -19.53
CA LYS A 97 19.13 28.57 -19.88
C LYS A 97 20.14 29.57 -19.32
N ARG A 98 21.35 29.59 -19.89
CA ARG A 98 22.10 30.83 -20.06
C ARG A 98 21.86 31.30 -21.50
N LEU A 99 20.94 32.23 -21.67
CA LEU A 99 20.88 33.08 -22.86
C LEU A 99 22.05 34.07 -22.76
N PRO A 100 23.01 34.09 -23.72
CA PRO A 100 23.86 35.25 -23.89
C PRO A 100 23.06 36.38 -24.56
N ILE A 101 23.10 37.53 -23.88
CA ILE A 101 22.98 38.93 -24.34
C ILE A 101 22.90 39.18 -25.85
#